data_AF-C0JKE3-F1
#
_entry.id   AF-C0JKE3-F1
#
_cell.length_a   1.000
_cell.length_b   1.000
_cell.length_c   1.000
_cell.angle_alpha   90.00
_cell.angle_beta   90.00
_cell.angle_gamma   90.00
#
_symmetry.space_group_name_H-M   'P 1'
#
loop_
_entity.id
_entity.type
_entity.pdbx_description
1 polymer ?
#
loop_
_entity_poly.entity_id
_entity_poly.type
_entity_poly.pdbx_seq_one_letter_code
_entity_poly.pdbx_strand_id
1 'polypeptide(L)'
;LVSHPPTPNDHFTPTPVSYTAGFYRIPVLGLTTRMSIYSDKSIHLSFLRTVPPYSHQSSVWFEMMRVYSWNHIILLVSDDHEGRAAQKRLETLLEERESKSKKRNYENLDQLSYDNKRGPKAEKVLQFDPGTKNVTALLMEARELEARVIILSASEDDAATVYRAAAMLNMTGSGYVWLVGEREISGNALRYAPDGIIGLQLINGKNESAHISDAVGVVAQA
;
A
#
# COMPACT_ATOMS: atom_id res chain seq x y z
N LEU A 1 -17.16 7.53 -18.40
CA LEU A 1 -16.06 7.94 -17.51
C LEU A 1 -16.66 8.23 -16.14
N VAL A 2 -15.98 7.86 -15.05
CA VAL A 2 -16.43 8.19 -13.68
C VAL A 2 -15.27 8.82 -12.92
N SER A 3 -15.54 9.97 -12.33
CA SER A 3 -14.61 10.71 -11.47
C SER A 3 -15.23 10.97 -10.11
N HIS A 4 -14.38 11.26 -9.13
CA HIS A 4 -14.78 11.67 -7.79
C HIS A 4 -14.66 13.18 -7.63
N PRO A 5 -15.65 13.83 -6.99
CA PRO A 5 -15.50 15.23 -6.62
C PRO A 5 -14.31 15.37 -5.64
N PRO A 6 -13.54 16.46 -5.72
CA PRO A 6 -12.37 16.71 -4.86
C PRO A 6 -12.73 16.96 -3.38
N THR A 7 -13.99 16.83 -2.99
CA THR A 7 -14.44 16.98 -1.61
C THR A 7 -13.99 15.78 -0.76
N PRO A 8 -13.46 15.98 0.46
CA PRO A 8 -12.96 14.90 1.34
C PRO A 8 -14.02 13.87 1.77
N ASN A 9 -15.29 14.09 1.44
CA ASN A 9 -16.34 13.15 1.75
C ASN A 9 -16.32 12.01 0.72
N ASP A 10 -15.78 10.87 1.15
CA ASP A 10 -15.83 9.55 0.51
C ASP A 10 -17.25 9.04 0.20
N HIS A 11 -18.31 9.83 0.42
CA HIS A 11 -19.70 9.45 0.17
C HIS A 11 -20.05 9.30 -1.30
N PHE A 12 -19.34 9.96 -2.22
CA PHE A 12 -19.55 9.76 -3.65
C PHE A 12 -18.53 8.76 -4.15
N THR A 13 -18.77 7.46 -3.97
CA THR A 13 -17.94 6.38 -4.54
C THR A 13 -18.42 6.02 -5.96
N PRO A 14 -17.57 5.42 -6.82
CA PRO A 14 -17.94 5.06 -8.19
C PRO A 14 -18.77 3.77 -8.20
N THR A 15 -19.04 3.21 -7.02
CA THR A 15 -19.75 1.95 -6.77
C THR A 15 -21.09 1.87 -7.47
N PRO A 16 -22.01 2.85 -7.36
CA PRO A 16 -23.32 2.74 -8.00
C PRO A 16 -23.18 2.64 -9.53
N VAL A 17 -22.34 3.48 -10.12
CA VAL A 17 -22.11 3.47 -11.58
C VAL A 17 -21.46 2.16 -12.01
N SER A 18 -20.49 1.65 -11.23
CA SER A 18 -19.86 0.37 -11.53
C SER A 18 -20.83 -0.80 -11.48
N TYR A 19 -21.76 -0.84 -10.52
CA TYR A 19 -22.74 -1.92 -10.44
C TYR A 19 -23.78 -1.84 -11.53
N THR A 20 -24.36 -0.67 -11.78
CA THR A 20 -25.38 -0.48 -12.83
C THR A 20 -24.82 -0.79 -14.21
N ALA A 21 -23.62 -0.28 -14.55
CA ALA A 21 -22.99 -0.58 -15.85
C ALA A 21 -22.50 -2.03 -15.92
N GLY A 22 -22.01 -2.57 -14.81
CA GLY A 22 -21.56 -3.97 -14.69
C GLY A 22 -22.66 -4.98 -15.01
N PHE A 23 -23.91 -4.71 -14.60
CA PHE A 23 -25.08 -5.52 -14.93
C PHE A 23 -25.25 -5.71 -16.44
N TYR A 24 -25.05 -4.65 -17.22
CA TYR A 24 -25.15 -4.65 -18.67
C TYR A 24 -23.81 -4.93 -19.38
N ARG A 25 -22.75 -5.28 -18.66
CA ARG A 25 -21.39 -5.48 -19.21
C ARG A 25 -20.83 -4.25 -19.94
N ILE A 26 -21.29 -3.06 -19.57
CA ILE A 26 -20.78 -1.80 -20.12
C ILE A 26 -19.48 -1.45 -19.37
N PRO A 27 -18.33 -1.26 -20.07
CA PRO A 27 -17.08 -0.86 -19.44
C PRO A 27 -17.17 0.50 -18.75
N VAL A 28 -16.62 0.60 -17.54
CA VAL A 28 -16.51 1.85 -16.78
C VAL A 28 -15.04 2.16 -16.55
N LEU A 29 -14.63 3.36 -16.95
CA LEU A 29 -13.29 3.90 -16.69
C LEU A 29 -13.32 4.88 -15.52
N GLY A 30 -12.73 4.48 -14.39
CA GLY A 30 -12.49 5.31 -13.22
C GLY A 30 -11.25 6.18 -13.38
N LEU A 31 -11.38 7.48 -13.15
CA LEU A 31 -10.29 8.44 -13.41
C LEU A 31 -9.41 8.68 -12.18
N THR A 32 -10.01 8.75 -10.99
CA THR A 32 -9.30 9.17 -9.76
C THR A 32 -9.39 8.16 -8.62
N THR A 33 -10.23 7.12 -8.73
CA THR A 33 -10.38 6.14 -7.65
C THR A 33 -9.19 5.20 -7.50
N ARG A 34 -8.65 5.13 -6.28
CA ARG A 34 -7.47 4.32 -5.96
C ARG A 34 -7.73 3.20 -4.96
N MET A 35 -8.97 3.03 -4.51
CA MET A 35 -9.33 1.91 -3.64
C MET A 35 -9.12 0.58 -4.37
N SER A 36 -8.57 -0.41 -3.67
CA SER A 36 -8.22 -1.72 -4.23
C SER A 36 -9.45 -2.57 -4.56
N ILE A 37 -10.59 -2.34 -3.91
CA ILE A 37 -11.84 -3.09 -4.13
C ILE A 37 -12.30 -3.09 -5.59
N TYR A 38 -12.08 -1.99 -6.32
CA TYR A 38 -12.46 -1.89 -7.74
C TYR A 38 -11.59 -2.74 -8.70
N SER A 39 -10.55 -3.42 -8.20
CA SER A 39 -9.82 -4.44 -8.96
C SER A 39 -10.40 -5.83 -8.83
N ASP A 40 -11.28 -6.08 -7.86
CA ASP A 40 -11.87 -7.40 -7.68
C ASP A 40 -12.86 -7.67 -8.82
N LYS A 41 -12.50 -8.58 -9.72
CA LYS A 41 -13.31 -8.97 -10.87
C LYS A 41 -14.51 -9.84 -10.50
N SER A 42 -14.61 -10.34 -9.27
CA SER A 42 -15.83 -10.98 -8.77
C SER A 42 -16.93 -9.97 -8.44
N ILE A 43 -16.56 -8.72 -8.12
CA ILE A 43 -17.48 -7.65 -7.72
C ILE A 43 -17.65 -6.61 -8.84
N HIS A 44 -16.53 -6.14 -9.40
CA HIS A 44 -16.46 -5.03 -10.36
C HIS A 44 -15.98 -5.51 -11.74
N LEU A 45 -16.78 -6.35 -12.38
CA LEU A 45 -16.46 -7.06 -13.64
C LEU A 45 -15.99 -6.12 -14.75
N SER A 46 -16.75 -5.05 -15.01
CA SER A 46 -16.52 -4.12 -16.12
C SER A 46 -15.68 -2.89 -15.76
N PHE A 47 -15.06 -2.87 -14.57
CA PHE A 47 -14.34 -1.69 -14.10
C PHE A 47 -12.88 -1.68 -14.55
N LEU A 48 -12.45 -0.54 -15.10
CA LEU A 48 -11.07 -0.20 -15.48
C LEU A 48 -10.73 1.17 -14.90
N ARG A 49 -9.45 1.53 -14.84
CA ARG A 49 -9.01 2.85 -14.34
C ARG A 49 -7.68 3.28 -14.90
N THR A 50 -7.46 4.60 -14.92
CA THR A 50 -6.22 5.25 -15.38
C THR A 50 -5.19 5.45 -14.27
N VAL A 51 -5.59 5.29 -13.01
CA VAL A 51 -4.71 5.39 -11.83
C VAL A 51 -4.50 4.02 -11.15
N PRO A 52 -3.29 3.69 -10.65
CA PRO A 52 -3.07 2.46 -9.91
C PRO A 52 -3.72 2.48 -8.52
N PRO A 53 -4.17 1.34 -7.98
CA PRO A 53 -4.63 1.26 -6.58
C PRO A 53 -3.54 1.61 -5.58
N TYR A 54 -3.96 1.91 -4.34
CA TYR A 54 -3.02 2.06 -3.22
C TYR A 54 -2.21 0.78 -2.96
N SER A 55 -2.80 -0.41 -3.06
CA SER A 55 -2.06 -1.68 -2.94
C SER A 55 -0.85 -1.84 -3.89
N HIS A 56 -0.81 -1.15 -5.02
CA HIS A 56 0.34 -1.20 -5.92
C HIS A 56 1.57 -0.45 -5.38
N GLN A 57 1.39 0.43 -4.39
CA GLN A 57 2.48 1.12 -3.70
C GLN A 57 3.45 0.15 -3.02
N SER A 58 2.99 -1.05 -2.64
CA SER A 58 3.84 -2.15 -2.16
C SER A 58 4.99 -2.51 -3.11
N SER A 59 4.84 -2.26 -4.41
CA SER A 59 5.92 -2.49 -5.39
C SER A 59 7.06 -1.49 -5.19
N VAL A 60 6.74 -0.23 -4.88
CA VAL A 60 7.75 0.80 -4.60
C VAL A 60 8.43 0.51 -3.26
N TRP A 61 7.67 0.07 -2.24
CA TRP A 61 8.26 -0.35 -0.98
C TRP A 61 9.24 -1.51 -1.15
N PHE A 62 8.87 -2.50 -1.96
CA PHE A 62 9.75 -3.63 -2.28
C PHE A 62 11.04 -3.18 -3.00
N GLU A 63 10.96 -2.25 -3.95
CA GLU A 63 12.15 -1.69 -4.59
C GLU A 63 13.03 -0.88 -3.61
N MET A 64 12.41 -0.10 -2.72
CA MET A 64 13.14 0.62 -1.66
C MET A 64 13.90 -0.36 -0.75
N MET A 65 13.25 -1.44 -0.31
CA MET A 65 13.89 -2.49 0.49
C MET A 65 15.11 -3.08 -0.22
N ARG A 66 15.04 -3.25 -1.54
CA ARG A 66 16.17 -3.75 -2.35
C ARG A 66 17.32 -2.74 -2.43
N VAL A 67 17.02 -1.46 -2.67
CA VAL A 67 18.04 -0.42 -2.80
C VAL A 67 18.79 -0.21 -1.49
N TYR A 68 18.07 -0.17 -0.36
CA TYR A 68 18.64 0.07 0.96
C TYR A 68 19.03 -1.21 1.70
N SER A 69 18.88 -2.38 1.07
CA SER A 69 19.16 -3.69 1.67
C SER A 69 18.42 -3.94 3.00
N TRP A 70 17.17 -3.46 3.11
CA TRP A 70 16.30 -3.74 4.24
C TRP A 70 15.72 -5.14 4.12
N ASN A 71 16.43 -6.11 4.70
CA ASN A 71 16.07 -7.52 4.59
C ASN A 71 14.98 -7.96 5.58
N HIS A 72 14.78 -7.21 6.66
CA HIS A 72 13.80 -7.50 7.71
C HIS A 72 12.91 -6.28 7.93
N ILE A 73 11.61 -6.46 7.74
CA ILE A 73 10.60 -5.42 7.94
C ILE A 73 9.50 -5.88 8.89
N ILE A 74 8.83 -4.91 9.49
CA ILE A 74 7.57 -5.09 10.20
C ILE A 74 6.49 -4.45 9.34
N LEU A 75 5.45 -5.22 8.99
CA LEU A 75 4.33 -4.71 8.23
C LEU A 75 3.14 -4.47 9.18
N LEU A 76 2.73 -3.21 9.32
CA LEU A 76 1.53 -2.78 10.03
C LEU A 76 0.43 -2.49 9.00
N VAL A 77 -0.71 -3.17 9.09
CA VAL A 77 -1.85 -2.93 8.19
C VAL A 77 -3.16 -2.81 8.95
N SER A 78 -4.06 -1.96 8.45
CA SER A 78 -5.46 -1.98 8.86
C SER A 78 -6.12 -3.29 8.39
N ASP A 79 -6.95 -3.91 9.22
CA ASP A 79 -7.72 -5.12 8.87
C ASP A 79 -8.98 -4.79 8.05
N ASP A 80 -8.80 -3.96 7.02
CA ASP A 80 -9.80 -3.68 6.00
C ASP A 80 -9.38 -4.24 4.64
N HIS A 81 -10.26 -4.08 3.64
CA HIS A 81 -9.96 -4.54 2.29
C HIS A 81 -8.68 -3.89 1.73
N GLU A 82 -8.40 -2.64 2.09
CA GLU A 82 -7.23 -1.92 1.56
C GLU A 82 -5.93 -2.44 2.16
N GLY A 83 -5.85 -2.54 3.49
CA GLY A 83 -4.67 -3.08 4.18
C GLY A 83 -4.39 -4.54 3.80
N ARG A 84 -5.42 -5.39 3.71
CA ARG A 84 -5.26 -6.77 3.22
C ARG A 84 -4.78 -6.84 1.77
N ALA A 85 -5.23 -5.94 0.89
CA ALA A 85 -4.76 -5.89 -0.49
C ALA A 85 -3.27 -5.46 -0.57
N ALA A 86 -2.87 -4.47 0.22
CA ALA A 86 -1.48 -4.02 0.29
C ALA A 86 -0.55 -5.11 0.86
N GLN A 87 -0.98 -5.80 1.93
CA GLN A 87 -0.29 -6.95 2.51
C GLN A 87 -0.10 -8.06 1.49
N LYS A 88 -1.20 -8.56 0.90
CA LYS A 88 -1.16 -9.65 -0.08
C LYS A 88 -0.25 -9.33 -1.26
N ARG A 89 -0.29 -8.08 -1.75
CA ARG A 89 0.57 -7.64 -2.85
C ARG A 89 2.05 -7.64 -2.46
N LEU A 90 2.38 -7.17 -1.26
CA LEU A 90 3.76 -7.19 -0.76
C LEU A 90 4.26 -8.61 -0.55
N GLU A 91 3.47 -9.48 0.10
CA GLU A 91 3.81 -10.90 0.31
C GLU A 91 4.10 -11.61 -1.02
N THR A 92 3.26 -11.39 -2.03
CA THR A 92 3.48 -11.94 -3.39
C THR A 92 4.83 -11.52 -3.96
N LEU A 93 5.22 -10.24 -3.81
CA LEU A 93 6.50 -9.72 -4.29
C LEU A 93 7.70 -10.34 -3.55
N LEU A 94 7.57 -10.55 -2.24
CA LEU A 94 8.59 -11.21 -1.42
C LEU A 94 8.76 -12.69 -1.84
N GLU A 95 7.66 -13.42 -2.03
CA GLU A 95 7.65 -14.83 -2.45
C GLU A 95 8.19 -15.05 -3.87
N GLU A 96 7.79 -14.21 -4.83
CA GLU A 96 8.31 -14.25 -6.20
C GLU A 96 9.85 -14.11 -6.21
N ARG A 97 10.37 -13.26 -5.33
CA ARG A 97 11.82 -13.04 -5.21
C ARG A 97 12.52 -14.22 -4.56
N GLU A 98 11.96 -14.77 -3.48
CA GLU A 98 12.49 -15.99 -2.88
C GLU A 98 12.58 -17.13 -3.90
N SER A 99 11.53 -17.31 -4.70
CA SER A 99 11.43 -18.35 -5.72
C SER A 99 12.50 -18.20 -6.81
N LYS A 100 12.72 -16.97 -7.29
CA LYS A 100 13.80 -16.66 -8.27
C LYS A 100 15.19 -16.86 -7.66
N SER A 101 15.38 -16.53 -6.38
CA SER A 101 16.66 -16.74 -5.68
C SER A 101 16.98 -18.24 -5.53
N LYS A 102 15.98 -19.04 -5.12
CA LYS A 102 16.12 -20.51 -5.00
C LYS A 102 16.50 -21.17 -6.34
N LYS A 103 15.84 -20.80 -7.44
CA LYS A 103 16.16 -21.33 -8.79
C LYS A 103 17.60 -21.02 -9.21
N ARG A 104 18.05 -19.77 -9.03
CA ARG A 104 19.42 -19.35 -9.40
C ARG A 104 20.50 -20.04 -8.57
N ASN A 105 20.22 -20.37 -7.31
CA ASN A 105 21.15 -21.06 -6.43
C ASN A 105 21.26 -22.56 -6.75
N TYR A 106 20.22 -23.19 -7.31
CA TYR A 106 20.29 -24.59 -7.75
C TYR A 106 21.23 -24.79 -8.96
N GLU A 107 21.45 -23.74 -9.74
CA GLU A 107 22.37 -23.73 -10.90
C GLU A 107 23.84 -23.44 -10.53
N ASN A 108 24.13 -22.98 -9.30
CA ASN A 108 25.49 -22.69 -8.84
C ASN A 108 25.82 -23.53 -7.60
N LEU A 109 26.46 -24.69 -7.82
CA LEU A 109 26.80 -25.66 -6.76
C LEU A 109 27.95 -25.25 -5.83
N ASP A 110 28.61 -24.11 -6.03
CA ASP A 110 29.74 -23.68 -5.19
C ASP A 110 29.31 -22.78 -4.02
N GLN A 111 29.18 -23.44 -2.87
CA GLN A 111 29.70 -23.09 -1.53
C GLN A 111 29.40 -21.71 -0.88
N LEU A 112 28.80 -21.82 0.33
CA LEU A 112 29.25 -21.20 1.60
C LEU A 112 28.98 -19.71 1.90
N SER A 113 27.91 -19.09 1.39
CA SER A 113 27.40 -17.84 1.99
C SER A 113 25.86 -17.80 2.02
N TYR A 114 25.28 -18.50 2.99
CA TYR A 114 23.83 -18.59 3.17
C TYR A 114 23.17 -17.27 3.61
N ASP A 115 23.91 -16.36 4.27
CA ASP A 115 23.31 -15.19 4.91
C ASP A 115 23.22 -13.94 4.01
N ASN A 116 24.18 -13.71 3.10
CA ASN A 116 24.20 -12.49 2.27
C ASN A 116 23.29 -12.53 1.02
N LYS A 117 22.56 -13.62 0.79
CA LYS A 117 21.68 -13.80 -0.40
C LYS A 117 20.20 -14.01 -0.06
N ARG A 118 19.82 -13.93 1.22
CA ARG A 118 18.41 -13.97 1.61
C ARG A 118 17.75 -12.66 1.17
N GLY A 119 16.73 -12.78 0.32
CA GLY A 119 15.94 -11.64 -0.12
C GLY A 119 15.19 -11.01 1.06
N PRO A 120 14.60 -9.82 0.83
CA PRO A 120 13.77 -9.18 1.84
C PRO A 120 12.64 -10.09 2.33
N LYS A 121 12.35 -10.02 3.63
CA LYS A 121 11.29 -10.77 4.31
C LYS A 121 10.52 -9.87 5.28
N ALA A 122 9.23 -10.15 5.42
CA ALA A 122 8.46 -9.64 6.54
C ALA A 122 8.75 -10.51 7.76
N GLU A 123 9.32 -9.92 8.81
CA GLU A 123 9.54 -10.59 10.09
C GLU A 123 8.19 -10.86 10.76
N LYS A 124 7.30 -9.87 10.70
CA LYS A 124 5.95 -9.99 11.22
C LYS A 124 4.98 -9.09 10.46
N VAL A 125 3.76 -9.58 10.31
CA VAL A 125 2.61 -8.79 9.88
C VAL A 125 1.70 -8.61 11.09
N LEU A 126 1.40 -7.36 11.42
CA LEU A 126 0.57 -6.96 12.55
C LEU A 126 -0.63 -6.22 12.00
N GLN A 127 -1.81 -6.77 12.28
CA GLN A 127 -3.08 -6.25 11.81
C GLN A 127 -3.82 -5.55 12.96
N PHE A 128 -4.54 -4.47 12.66
CA PHE A 128 -5.39 -3.79 13.64
C PHE A 128 -6.74 -3.41 13.04
N ASP A 129 -7.79 -3.46 13.84
CA ASP A 129 -9.13 -3.10 13.38
C ASP A 129 -9.22 -1.60 13.03
N PRO A 130 -9.77 -1.23 11.87
CA PRO A 130 -9.96 0.16 11.48
C PRO A 130 -10.74 0.97 12.52
N GLY A 131 -10.33 2.21 12.79
CA GLY A 131 -10.96 3.09 13.76
C GLY A 131 -10.54 2.84 15.22
N THR A 132 -9.75 1.80 15.49
CA THR A 132 -9.23 1.49 16.82
C THR A 132 -8.39 2.64 17.37
N LYS A 133 -8.74 3.12 18.56
CA LYS A 133 -8.04 4.25 19.21
C LYS A 133 -6.82 3.82 20.02
N ASN A 134 -6.74 2.55 20.41
CA ASN A 134 -5.63 2.02 21.21
C ASN A 134 -4.89 0.93 20.45
N VAL A 135 -3.77 1.30 19.81
CA VAL A 135 -2.86 0.39 19.10
C VAL A 135 -1.58 0.11 19.91
N THR A 136 -1.55 0.47 21.19
CA THR A 136 -0.34 0.43 22.03
C THR A 136 0.19 -0.98 22.20
N ALA A 137 -0.68 -1.97 22.43
CA ALA A 137 -0.27 -3.38 22.59
C ALA A 137 0.39 -3.92 21.30
N LEU A 138 -0.18 -3.60 20.14
CA LEU A 138 0.37 -3.97 18.83
C LEU A 138 1.76 -3.35 18.60
N LEU A 139 1.93 -2.08 18.96
CA LEU A 139 3.21 -1.39 18.83
C LEU A 139 4.25 -1.88 19.84
N MET A 140 3.85 -2.26 21.06
CA MET A 140 4.74 -2.93 22.00
C MET A 140 5.23 -4.26 21.44
N GLU A 141 4.34 -5.06 20.83
CA GLU A 141 4.73 -6.29 20.15
C GLU A 141 5.70 -6.03 18.98
N ALA A 142 5.47 -4.98 18.18
CA ALA A 142 6.39 -4.56 17.12
C ALA A 142 7.75 -4.09 17.66
N ARG A 143 7.77 -3.46 18.84
CA ARG A 143 8.99 -2.94 19.46
C ARG A 143 9.94 -4.04 19.93
N GLU A 144 9.40 -5.17 20.37
CA GLU A 144 10.19 -6.33 20.84
C GLU A 144 10.85 -7.11 19.69
N LEU A 145 10.49 -6.84 18.43
CA LEU A 145 11.11 -7.44 17.25
C LEU A 145 12.51 -6.90 16.99
N GLU A 146 13.28 -7.56 16.12
CA GLU A 146 14.62 -7.10 15.73
C GLU A 146 14.57 -6.07 14.60
N ALA A 147 13.64 -6.24 13.66
CA ALA A 147 13.44 -5.29 12.57
C ALA A 147 13.13 -3.88 13.09
N ARG A 148 13.67 -2.90 12.35
CA ARG A 148 13.49 -1.47 12.64
C ARG A 148 12.87 -0.67 11.49
N VAL A 149 12.61 -1.35 10.39
CA VAL A 149 11.92 -0.78 9.23
C VAL A 149 10.45 -1.16 9.34
N ILE A 150 9.60 -0.16 9.56
CA ILE A 150 8.16 -0.30 9.74
C ILE A 150 7.48 0.20 8.48
N ILE A 151 6.69 -0.67 7.85
CA ILE A 151 5.82 -0.33 6.74
C ILE A 151 4.39 -0.18 7.28
N LEU A 152 3.75 0.96 7.05
CA LEU A 152 2.36 1.21 7.45
C LEU A 152 1.47 1.38 6.22
N SER A 153 0.37 0.61 6.19
CA SER A 153 -0.76 0.80 5.26
C SER A 153 -2.05 0.97 6.05
N ALA A 154 -2.63 2.16 6.04
CA ALA A 154 -3.79 2.52 6.84
C ALA A 154 -4.61 3.67 6.23
N SER A 155 -5.75 3.99 6.85
CA SER A 155 -6.46 5.23 6.56
C SER A 155 -5.74 6.46 7.15
N GLU A 156 -6.13 7.68 6.73
CA GLU A 156 -5.51 8.90 7.26
C GLU A 156 -5.70 9.02 8.79
N ASP A 157 -6.89 8.69 9.29
CA ASP A 157 -7.21 8.78 10.72
C ASP A 157 -6.56 7.66 11.56
N ASP A 158 -6.44 6.47 10.99
CA ASP A 158 -5.75 5.36 11.62
C ASP A 158 -4.25 5.63 11.69
N ALA A 159 -3.66 6.14 10.61
CA ALA A 159 -2.25 6.55 10.58
C ALA A 159 -1.95 7.62 11.63
N ALA A 160 -2.81 8.64 11.76
CA ALA A 160 -2.69 9.64 12.83
C ALA A 160 -2.72 9.02 14.24
N THR A 161 -3.48 7.94 14.43
CA THR A 161 -3.54 7.22 15.70
C THR A 161 -2.27 6.40 15.95
N VAL A 162 -1.78 5.71 14.93
CA VAL A 162 -0.53 4.95 14.98
C VAL A 162 0.65 5.86 15.28
N TYR A 163 0.77 7.02 14.61
CA TYR A 163 1.89 7.93 14.83
C TYR A 163 1.95 8.49 16.25
N ARG A 164 0.80 8.89 16.81
CA ARG A 164 0.74 9.37 18.20
C ARG A 164 1.18 8.28 19.18
N ALA A 165 0.69 7.05 19.00
CA ALA A 165 1.07 5.94 19.87
C ALA A 165 2.55 5.56 19.70
N ALA A 166 3.07 5.53 18.47
CA ALA A 166 4.47 5.24 18.18
C ALA A 166 5.41 6.30 18.79
N ALA A 167 5.03 7.58 18.76
CA ALA A 167 5.79 8.65 19.40
C ALA A 167 5.85 8.47 20.92
N MET A 168 4.75 8.09 21.56
CA MET A 168 4.72 7.79 23.00
C MET A 168 5.58 6.58 23.39
N LEU A 169 5.77 5.64 22.46
CA LEU A 169 6.59 4.44 22.65
C LEU A 169 8.05 4.60 22.18
N ASN A 170 8.47 5.82 21.82
CA ASN A 170 9.80 6.13 21.28
C ASN A 170 10.17 5.32 20.02
N MET A 171 9.18 4.96 19.21
CA MET A 171 9.36 4.22 17.95
C MET A 171 9.49 5.12 16.73
N THR A 172 9.56 6.44 16.93
CA THR A 172 9.67 7.46 15.86
C THR A 172 11.02 8.17 15.83
N GLY A 173 11.93 7.81 16.74
CA GLY A 173 13.24 8.43 16.86
C GLY A 173 14.34 7.72 16.05
N SER A 174 15.58 8.04 16.39
CA SER A 174 16.76 7.43 15.78
C SER A 174 16.73 5.90 15.87
N GLY A 175 17.08 5.24 14.75
CA GLY A 175 17.13 3.79 14.67
C GLY A 175 15.85 3.15 14.16
N TYR A 176 14.76 3.91 13.95
CA TYR A 176 13.57 3.46 13.23
C TYR A 176 13.47 4.10 11.85
N VAL A 177 12.94 3.35 10.89
CA VAL A 177 12.58 3.85 9.55
C VAL A 177 11.10 3.59 9.34
N TRP A 178 10.35 4.65 9.01
CA TRP A 178 8.93 4.56 8.67
C TRP A 178 8.76 4.75 7.17
N LEU A 179 8.26 3.71 6.50
CA LEU A 179 7.93 3.73 5.09
C LEU A 179 6.41 3.58 4.95
N VAL A 180 5.77 4.52 4.28
CA VAL A 180 4.30 4.59 4.25
C VAL A 180 3.77 4.86 2.84
N GLY A 181 2.46 4.78 2.70
CA GLY A 181 1.77 5.12 1.46
C GLY A 181 1.47 6.61 1.33
N GLU A 182 0.55 6.92 0.41
CA GLU A 182 0.14 8.30 0.12
C GLU A 182 -0.88 8.86 1.11
N ARG A 183 -1.73 8.01 1.69
CA ARG A 183 -2.80 8.43 2.61
C ARG A 183 -2.21 8.82 3.97
N GLU A 184 -1.17 8.11 4.37
CA GLU A 184 -0.49 8.24 5.64
C GLU A 184 0.37 9.51 5.73
N ILE A 185 0.66 10.17 4.60
CA ILE A 185 1.27 11.51 4.53
C ILE A 185 0.28 12.61 4.12
N SER A 186 -1.02 12.33 4.17
CA SER A 186 -2.08 13.26 3.78
C SER A 186 -2.96 13.67 4.97
N GLY A 187 -3.71 14.75 4.79
CA GLY A 187 -4.79 15.16 5.68
C GLY A 187 -4.41 15.21 7.17
N ASN A 188 -5.16 14.47 7.99
CA ASN A 188 -4.95 14.41 9.44
C ASN A 188 -3.65 13.66 9.82
N ALA A 189 -3.25 12.66 9.02
CA ALA A 189 -2.06 11.86 9.27
C ALA A 189 -0.79 12.72 9.26
N LEU A 190 -0.67 13.64 8.30
CA LEU A 190 0.48 14.53 8.15
C LEU A 190 0.74 15.39 9.39
N ARG A 191 -0.29 15.74 10.15
CA ARG A 191 -0.17 16.58 11.36
C ARG A 191 0.59 15.88 12.49
N TYR A 192 0.57 14.55 12.50
CA TYR A 192 1.19 13.72 13.53
C TYR A 192 2.33 12.87 12.96
N ALA A 193 2.61 12.97 11.65
CA ALA A 193 3.64 12.20 10.99
C ALA A 193 5.02 12.51 11.63
N PRO A 194 5.81 11.49 11.99
CA PRO A 194 7.11 11.69 12.58
C PRO A 194 8.12 12.25 11.58
N ASP A 195 9.09 13.01 12.10
CA ASP A 195 10.22 13.49 11.31
C ASP A 195 11.01 12.32 10.70
N GLY A 196 11.39 12.44 9.44
CA GLY A 196 12.12 11.39 8.71
C GLY A 196 11.26 10.28 8.11
N ILE A 197 9.93 10.40 8.18
CA ILE A 197 9.03 9.49 7.48
C ILE A 197 9.23 9.55 5.95
N ILE A 198 9.15 8.40 5.29
CA ILE A 198 9.20 8.30 3.84
C ILE A 198 7.82 7.87 3.34
N GLY A 199 7.10 8.78 2.70
CA GLY A 199 5.83 8.49 2.05
C GLY A 199 5.92 8.46 0.53
N LEU A 200 4.83 8.07 -0.11
CA LEU A 200 4.72 7.98 -1.57
C LEU A 200 3.67 8.95 -2.09
N GLN A 201 3.87 9.50 -3.28
CA GLN A 201 2.87 10.33 -3.93
C GLN A 201 2.79 10.00 -5.42
N LEU A 202 1.58 9.73 -5.90
CA LEU A 202 1.33 9.49 -7.32
C LEU A 202 1.35 10.82 -8.08
N ILE A 203 2.30 10.93 -9.01
CA ILE A 203 2.37 12.04 -9.97
C ILE A 203 1.08 12.04 -10.79
N ASN A 204 0.44 13.21 -10.92
CA ASN A 204 -0.84 13.39 -11.60
C ASN A 204 -2.02 12.57 -11.04
N GLY A 205 -1.91 11.99 -9.85
CA GLY A 205 -2.98 11.15 -9.27
C GLY A 205 -4.32 11.87 -9.06
N LYS A 206 -4.28 13.21 -8.91
CA LYS A 206 -5.45 14.08 -8.72
C LYS A 206 -5.75 14.97 -9.95
N ASN A 207 -5.02 14.80 -11.05
CA ASN A 207 -5.18 15.64 -12.26
C ASN A 207 -6.28 15.09 -13.17
N GLU A 208 -7.53 15.37 -12.80
CA GLU A 208 -8.71 14.86 -13.52
C GLU A 208 -8.70 15.22 -15.01
N SER A 209 -8.36 16.47 -15.37
CA SER A 209 -8.34 16.91 -16.76
C SER A 209 -7.37 16.10 -17.63
N ALA A 210 -6.18 15.78 -17.09
CA ALA A 210 -5.23 14.91 -17.78
C ALA A 210 -5.79 13.49 -17.96
N HIS A 211 -6.38 12.91 -16.90
CA HIS A 211 -6.98 11.58 -16.97
C HIS A 211 -8.18 11.50 -17.93
N ILE A 212 -8.97 12.56 -18.07
CA ILE A 212 -10.04 12.64 -19.08
C ILE A 212 -9.44 12.57 -20.48
N SER A 213 -8.42 13.39 -20.76
CA SER A 213 -7.75 13.41 -22.06
C SER A 213 -7.21 12.02 -22.43
N ASP A 214 -6.50 11.38 -21.51
CA ASP A 214 -5.92 10.06 -21.72
C ASP A 214 -7.01 8.98 -21.88
N ALA A 215 -8.06 9.02 -21.07
CA ALA A 215 -9.16 8.06 -21.14
C ALA A 215 -9.93 8.17 -22.47
N VAL A 216 -10.17 9.38 -22.96
CA VAL A 216 -10.80 9.60 -24.28
C VAL A 216 -9.89 9.07 -25.39
N GLY A 217 -8.58 9.29 -25.30
CA GLY A 217 -7.61 8.75 -26.24
C GLY A 217 -7.63 7.22 -26.30
N VAL A 218 -7.67 6.55 -25.14
CA VAL A 218 -7.78 5.09 -25.06
C VAL A 218 -9.09 4.58 -25.65
N VAL A 219 -10.22 5.24 -25.36
CA VAL A 219 -11.53 4.85 -25.90
C VAL A 219 -11.60 5.05 -27.41
N ALA A 220 -10.97 6.09 -27.95
CA ALA A 220 -10.95 6.35 -29.39
C ALA A 220 -10.10 5.34 -30.20
N GLN A 221 -9.15 4.66 -29.55
CA GLN A 221 -8.30 3.65 -30.17
C GLN A 221 -8.86 2.22 -30.10
N ALA A 222 -9.80 1.97 -29.18
CA ALA A 222 -10.38 0.65 -28.92
C ALA A 222 -11.46 0.29 -29.95
#